data_AF-A0A6V8CI29-F1
#
_entry.id   AF-A0A6V8CI29-F1
#
_cell.length_a   1.000
_cell.length_b   1.000
_cell.length_c   1.000
_cell.angle_alpha   90.00
_cell.angle_beta   90.00
_cell.angle_gamma   90.00
#
_symmetry.space_group_name_H-M   'P 1'
#
loop_
_entity.id
_entity.type
_entity.pdbx_description
1 polymer ?
#
loop_
_entity_poly.entity_id
_entity_poly.type
_entity_poly.pdbx_seq_one_letter_code
_entity_poly.pdbx_strand_id
1 'polypeptide(L)' 'MPSHQFSKIKGEFVRFSFSSELLENQIGDPIEREVLAYQPIQSDESLPCIIALADYTNGGLK' A
#
# COMPACT_ATOMS: atom_id res chain seq x y z
N MET A 1 18.05 32.03 -6.72
CA MET A 1 17.39 30.70 -6.67
C MET A 1 15.91 30.96 -6.47
N PRO A 2 15.01 30.43 -7.32
CA PRO A 2 13.59 30.56 -7.06
C PRO A 2 13.31 29.87 -5.73
N SER A 3 12.50 30.52 -4.89
CA SER A 3 12.03 30.03 -3.60
C SER A 3 11.37 28.65 -3.79
N HIS A 4 12.15 27.57 -3.64
CA HIS A 4 11.62 26.22 -3.56
C HIS A 4 10.79 26.15 -2.29
N GLN A 5 9.47 26.29 -2.46
CA GLN A 5 8.51 26.06 -1.41
C GLN A 5 8.41 24.53 -1.27
N PHE A 6 9.23 23.96 -0.38
CA PHE A 6 9.06 22.58 0.08
C PHE A 6 7.83 22.54 0.98
N SER A 7 6.64 22.68 0.41
CA SER A 7 5.42 22.32 1.11
C SER A 7 5.55 20.84 1.48
N LYS A 8 5.44 20.52 2.77
CA LYS A 8 5.42 19.12 3.23
C LYS A 8 4.40 18.37 2.40
N ILE A 9 4.79 17.24 1.81
CA ILE A 9 3.87 16.35 1.12
C ILE A 9 2.83 15.91 2.18
N LYS A 10 1.59 16.35 2.01
CA LYS A 10 0.47 16.02 2.90
C LYS A 10 -0.28 14.85 2.28
N GLY A 11 -0.45 13.78 3.05
CA GLY A 11 -1.15 12.57 2.65
C GLY A 11 -1.56 11.78 3.88
N GLU A 12 -2.43 10.81 3.66
CA GLU A 12 -2.87 9.87 4.69
C GLU A 12 -2.53 8.43 4.30
N PHE A 13 -2.35 7.58 5.30
CA PHE A 13 -2.26 6.15 5.08
C PHE A 13 -3.64 5.55 5.24
N VAL A 14 -4.13 4.89 4.20
CA VAL A 14 -5.39 4.17 4.18
C VAL A 14 -5.09 2.69 4.19
N ARG A 15 -5.76 1.97 5.09
CA ARG A 15 -5.72 0.52 5.15
C ARG A 15 -7.03 -0.03 4.62
N PHE A 16 -6.94 -1.00 3.72
CA PHE A 16 -8.10 -1.70 3.21
C PHE A 16 -7.77 -3.17 2.98
N SER A 17 -8.81 -4.00 2.98
CA SER A 17 -8.70 -5.43 2.74
C SER A 17 -9.59 -5.82 1.57
N PHE A 18 -9.16 -6.84 0.82
CA PHE A 18 -9.94 -7.41 -0.27
C PHE A 18 -9.69 -8.91 -0.41
N SER A 19 -10.67 -9.63 -0.94
CA SER A 19 -10.53 -11.03 -1.35
C SER A 19 -10.19 -11.10 -2.83
N SER A 20 -9.19 -11.90 -3.21
CA SER A 20 -8.84 -12.13 -4.61
C SER A 20 -9.27 -13.52 -5.05
N GLU A 21 -10.03 -13.60 -6.14
CA GLU A 21 -10.42 -14.88 -6.77
C GLU A 21 -9.24 -15.63 -7.39
N LEU A 22 -8.12 -14.93 -7.63
CA LEU A 22 -6.90 -15.50 -8.22
C LEU A 22 -5.98 -16.18 -7.19
N LEU A 23 -6.31 -16.07 -5.89
CA LEU A 23 -5.54 -16.70 -4.83
C LEU A 23 -6.18 -18.03 -4.45
N GLU A 24 -5.68 -19.10 -5.05
CA GLU A 24 -6.01 -20.45 -4.61
C GLU A 24 -5.21 -20.77 -3.33
N ASN A 25 -5.95 -20.97 -2.24
CA ASN A 25 -5.35 -21.27 -0.95
C ASN A 25 -4.80 -22.71 -0.90
N GLN A 26 -3.53 -22.90 -1.24
CA GLN A 26 -2.92 -24.23 -1.25
C GLN A 26 -2.37 -24.68 0.12
N ILE A 27 -2.20 -23.77 1.08
CA ILE A 27 -1.51 -24.05 2.36
C ILE A 27 -2.25 -23.58 3.62
N GLY A 28 -3.50 -23.12 3.48
CA GLY A 28 -4.33 -22.65 4.59
C GLY A 28 -4.17 -21.16 4.93
N ASP A 29 -3.46 -20.39 4.10
CA ASP A 29 -3.29 -18.95 4.25
C ASP A 29 -4.63 -18.19 4.11
N PRO A 30 -4.80 -17.03 4.76
CA PRO A 30 -5.94 -16.18 4.52
C PRO A 30 -6.08 -15.85 3.02
N ILE A 31 -7.30 -15.88 2.49
CA ILE A 31 -7.59 -15.47 1.11
C ILE A 31 -7.73 -13.93 1.03
N GLU A 32 -8.07 -13.31 2.16
CA GLU A 32 -8.08 -11.87 2.31
C GLU A 32 -6.66 -11.30 2.30
N ARG A 33 -6.50 -10.16 1.63
CA ARG A 33 -5.26 -9.41 1.52
C ARG A 33 -5.48 -8.03 2.08
N GLU A 34 -4.67 -7.66 3.05
CA GLU A 34 -4.61 -6.30 3.58
C GLU A 34 -3.55 -5.50 2.84
N VAL A 35 -3.89 -4.28 2.47
CA VAL A 35 -3.00 -3.32 1.80
C VAL A 35 -2.98 -2.02 2.59
N LEU A 36 -1.78 -1.46 2.73
CA LEU A 36 -1.56 -0.11 3.23
C LEU A 36 -1.18 0.79 2.05
N ALA A 37 -2.01 1.78 1.75
CA ALA A 37 -1.79 2.74 0.68
C ALA A 37 -1.54 4.13 1.24
N TYR A 38 -0.60 4.86 0.64
CA TYR A 38 -0.43 6.29 0.88
C TYR A 38 -1.24 7.07 -0.15
N GLN A 39 -2.16 7.92 0.31
CA GLN A 39 -2.98 8.79 -0.53
C GLN A 39 -2.61 10.25 -0.29
N PRO A 40 -2.10 10.98 -1.29
CA PRO A 40 -1.83 12.41 -1.15
C PRO A 40 -3.14 13.21 -1.09
N ILE A 41 -3.22 14.20 -0.20
CA ILE A 41 -4.44 15.00 0.07
C ILE A 41 -4.81 15.94 -1.11
N GLN A 42 -3.90 16.15 -2.06
CA GLN A 42 -3.97 17.27 -3.00
C GLN A 42 -4.28 16.88 -4.46
N SER A 43 -4.78 15.66 -4.72
CA SER A 43 -5.02 15.22 -6.09
C SER A 43 -6.31 14.42 -6.23
N ASP A 44 -7.30 14.99 -6.90
CA ASP A 44 -8.43 14.25 -7.49
C ASP A 44 -8.07 13.65 -8.86
N GLU A 45 -6.84 13.89 -9.33
CA GLU A 45 -6.32 13.35 -10.58
C GLU A 45 -5.76 11.94 -10.39
N SER A 46 -5.73 11.16 -11.47
CA SER A 46 -5.06 9.87 -11.51
C SER A 46 -3.55 10.05 -11.34
N LEU A 47 -2.98 9.37 -10.35
CA LEU A 47 -1.57 9.48 -10.02
C LEU A 47 -0.78 8.22 -10.43
N PRO A 48 0.52 8.35 -10.72
CA PRO A 48 1.39 7.19 -10.81
C PRO A 48 1.38 6.42 -9.48
N CYS A 49 1.26 5.09 -9.56
CA CYS A 49 1.25 4.21 -8.40
C CYS A 49 2.59 3.49 -8.26
N ILE A 50 3.14 3.46 -7.05
CA ILE A 50 4.30 2.64 -6.69
C ILE A 50 3.80 1.50 -5.83
N ILE A 51 4.04 0.26 -6.28
CA ILE A 51 3.78 -0.95 -5.49
C ILE A 51 5.07 -1.33 -4.77
N ALA A 52 5.09 -1.10 -3.46
CA ALA A 52 6.18 -1.54 -2.59
C ALA A 52 5.80 -2.86 -1.93
N LEU A 53 6.57 -3.90 -2.19
CA LEU A 53 6.43 -5.19 -1.52
C LEU A 53 7.31 -5.19 -0.28
N ALA A 54 6.74 -5.58 0.86
CA ALA A 54 7.54 -5.84 2.05
C ALA A 54 8.50 -7.01 1.77
N ASP A 55 9.69 -6.95 2.36
CA ASP A 55 10.62 -8.07 2.33
C ASP A 55 9.95 -9.32 2.89
N TYR A 56 10.29 -10.47 2.31
CA TYR A 56 9.85 -11.76 2.83
C TYR A 56 10.41 -11.95 4.24
N THR A 57 9.56 -11.72 5.24
CA THR A 57 9.84 -12.10 6.61
C THR A 57 9.29 -13.51 6.77
N ASN A 58 10.19 -14.50 6.91
CA ASN A 58 9.80 -15.88 7.12
C ASN A 58 8.85 -15.91 8.34
N GLY A 59 7.57 -16.20 8.10
CA GLY A 59 6.50 -15.99 9.05
C GLY A 59 6.70 -16.85 10.29
N GLY A 60 7.07 -16.23 11.41
CA GLY A 60 6.49 -16.53 12.71
C GLY A 60 6.54 -17.96 13.26
N LEU A 61 7.55 -18.79 12.96
CA LEU A 61 7.85 -19.95 13.81
C LEU A 61 8.68 -19.49 15.03
N LYS A 62 7.97 -19.06 16.08
CA LYS A 62 8.46 -19.10 17.46
C LYS A 62 7.67 -20.14 18.23
#